data_AF-A0A0M0LKT9-F1
#
_entry.id   AF-A0A0M0LKT9-F1
#
_cell.length_a   1.000
_cell.length_b   1.000
_cell.length_c   1.000
_cell.angle_alpha   90.00
_cell.angle_beta   90.00
_cell.angle_gamma   90.00
#
_symmetry.space_group_name_H-M   'P 1'
#
loop_
_entity.id
_entity.type
_entity.pdbx_description
1 polymer ?
#
loop_
_entity_poly.entity_id
_entity_poly.type
_entity_poly.pdbx_seq_one_letter_code
_entity_poly.pdbx_strand_id
1 'polypeptide(L)'
;MEFANFALGFMQILALVSVLYLIFSFFFRDKKEIISVIFNFILLIMINYFVITQKDFMFDNFTNYLYGFIVLLLLMYFVFFRSLYSYIKTKAT
;
A
#
# COMPACT_ATOMS: atom_id res chain seq x y z
N MET A 1 23.53 7.05 0.86
CA MET A 1 23.57 5.57 0.87
C MET A 1 22.41 4.99 1.68
N GLU A 2 22.06 5.61 2.81
CA GLU A 2 20.91 5.20 3.67
C GLU A 2 19.56 5.22 2.97
N PHE A 3 19.23 6.29 2.21
CA PHE A 3 17.98 6.34 1.43
C PHE A 3 17.85 5.21 0.40
N ALA A 4 18.93 4.93 -0.34
CA ALA A 4 18.92 3.89 -1.36
C ALA A 4 18.72 2.49 -0.74
N ASN A 5 19.38 2.22 0.38
CA ASN A 5 19.20 0.96 1.12
C ASN A 5 17.79 0.84 1.70
N PHE A 6 17.23 1.92 2.24
CA PHE A 6 15.85 1.97 2.70
C PHE A 6 14.86 1.71 1.55
N ALA A 7 15.03 2.39 0.42
CA ALA A 7 14.18 2.23 -0.76
C ALA A 7 14.26 0.82 -1.33
N LEU A 8 15.46 0.22 -1.39
CA LEU A 8 15.65 -1.18 -1.80
C LEU A 8 14.93 -2.14 -0.86
N GLY A 9 15.09 -1.99 0.47
CA GLY A 9 14.39 -2.80 1.46
C GLY A 9 12.86 -2.65 1.35
N PHE A 10 12.38 -1.42 1.17
CA PHE A 10 10.97 -1.14 0.95
C PHE A 10 10.44 -1.84 -0.31
N MET A 11 11.16 -1.79 -1.42
CA MET A 11 10.80 -2.46 -2.68
C MET A 11 10.80 -3.98 -2.54
N GLN A 12 11.74 -4.56 -1.78
CA GLN A 12 11.76 -6.00 -1.50
C GLN A 12 10.53 -6.44 -0.70
N ILE A 13 10.16 -5.69 0.35
CA ILE A 13 8.96 -5.97 1.15
C ILE A 13 7.71 -5.81 0.28
N LEU A 14 7.65 -4.77 -0.55
CA LEU A 14 6.52 -4.54 -1.46
C LEU A 14 6.35 -5.70 -2.44
N ALA A 15 7.45 -6.18 -3.02
CA ALA A 15 7.45 -7.32 -3.91
C ALA A 15 6.97 -8.59 -3.18
N LEU A 16 7.47 -8.84 -1.97
CA LEU A 16 7.04 -9.98 -1.15
C LEU A 16 5.53 -9.93 -0.85
N VAL A 17 5.02 -8.80 -0.39
CA VAL A 17 3.59 -8.61 -0.08
C VAL A 17 2.74 -8.80 -1.35
N SER A 18 3.22 -8.33 -2.50
CA SER A 18 2.53 -8.51 -3.78
C SER A 18 2.48 -9.98 -4.22
N VAL A 19 3.58 -10.72 -4.06
CA VAL A 19 3.64 -12.16 -4.34
C VAL A 19 2.71 -12.92 -3.39
N LEU A 20 2.72 -12.60 -2.10
CA LEU A 20 1.82 -13.21 -1.12
C LEU A 20 0.36 -12.94 -1.49
N TYR A 21 0.01 -11.72 -1.89
CA TYR A 21 -1.34 -11.39 -2.37
C TYR A 21 -1.75 -12.28 -3.55
N LEU A 22 -0.88 -12.44 -4.56
CA LEU A 22 -1.16 -13.29 -5.71
C LEU A 22 -1.38 -14.75 -5.30
N ILE A 23 -0.52 -15.28 -4.44
CA ILE A 23 -0.62 -16.64 -3.88
C ILE A 23 -1.97 -16.79 -3.15
N PHE A 24 -2.25 -15.94 -2.17
CA PHE A 24 -3.48 -16.03 -1.38
C PHE A 24 -4.74 -15.86 -2.25
N SER A 25 -4.74 -14.92 -3.20
CA SER A 25 -5.85 -14.71 -4.14
C SER A 25 -6.08 -15.93 -5.05
N PHE A 26 -5.01 -16.64 -5.42
CA PHE A 26 -5.11 -17.85 -6.23
C PHE A 26 -5.64 -19.06 -5.44
N PHE A 27 -5.13 -19.28 -4.22
CA PHE A 27 -5.52 -20.41 -3.36
C PHE A 27 -6.90 -20.23 -2.71
N PHE A 28 -7.26 -19.01 -2.31
CA PHE A 28 -8.49 -18.72 -1.57
C PHE A 28 -9.48 -17.92 -2.42
N ARG A 29 -9.94 -18.53 -3.53
CA ARG A 29 -10.77 -17.85 -4.53
C ARG A 29 -12.08 -17.27 -3.97
N ASP A 30 -12.70 -17.95 -3.01
CA ASP A 30 -13.96 -17.51 -2.39
C ASP A 30 -13.76 -16.37 -1.36
N LYS A 31 -12.50 -16.07 -1.03
CA LYS A 31 -12.11 -15.01 -0.07
C LYS A 31 -11.34 -13.87 -0.75
N LYS A 32 -11.35 -13.80 -2.09
CA LYS A 32 -10.61 -12.76 -2.85
C LYS A 32 -10.92 -11.34 -2.40
N GLU A 33 -12.18 -11.03 -2.08
CA GLU A 33 -12.55 -9.69 -1.63
C GLU A 33 -11.87 -9.30 -0.31
N ILE A 34 -11.93 -10.15 0.72
CA ILE A 34 -11.28 -9.87 2.00
C ILE A 34 -9.75 -9.86 1.87
N ILE A 35 -9.19 -10.74 1.03
CA ILE A 35 -7.75 -10.74 0.73
C ILE A 35 -7.35 -9.42 0.06
N SER A 36 -8.16 -8.90 -0.86
CA SER A 36 -7.91 -7.60 -1.48
C SER A 36 -8.02 -6.45 -0.48
N VAL A 37 -8.98 -6.50 0.45
CA VAL A 37 -9.10 -5.47 1.51
C VAL A 37 -7.85 -5.48 2.41
N ILE A 38 -7.42 -6.66 2.86
CA ILE A 38 -6.21 -6.83 3.69
C ILE A 38 -4.97 -6.35 2.93
N PHE A 39 -4.83 -6.71 1.66
CA PHE A 39 -3.71 -6.26 0.83
C PHE A 39 -3.69 -4.74 0.69
N ASN A 40 -4.84 -4.12 0.37
CA ASN A 40 -4.96 -2.67 0.27
C ASN A 40 -4.63 -1.97 1.60
N PHE A 41 -5.00 -2.56 2.74
CA PHE A 41 -4.63 -2.07 4.06
C PHE A 41 -3.13 -2.12 4.30
N ILE A 42 -2.47 -3.24 3.98
CA ILE A 42 -1.03 -3.39 4.12
C ILE A 42 -0.30 -2.37 3.23
N LEU A 43 -0.72 -2.21 1.97
CA LEU A 43 -0.14 -1.22 1.06
C LEU A 43 -0.30 0.21 1.61
N LEU A 44 -1.48 0.53 2.17
CA LEU A 44 -1.73 1.83 2.78
C LEU A 44 -0.76 2.10 3.93
N ILE A 45 -0.57 1.12 4.85
CA ILE A 45 0.39 1.23 5.95
C ILE A 45 1.80 1.45 5.41
N MET A 46 2.21 0.67 4.40
CA MET A 46 3.55 0.76 3.83
C MET A 46 3.82 2.13 3.21
N ILE A 47 2.91 2.65 2.38
CA ILE A 47 3.05 3.96 1.75
C ILE A 47 3.06 5.07 2.80
N ASN A 48 2.18 4.97 3.81
CA ASN A 48 2.15 5.91 4.91
C ASN A 48 3.49 5.94 5.68
N TYR A 49 4.02 4.75 6.02
CA TYR A 49 5.32 4.60 6.67
C TYR A 49 6.47 5.16 5.83
N PHE A 50 6.49 4.91 4.52
CA PHE A 50 7.48 5.46 3.61
C PHE A 50 7.47 6.99 3.60
N VAL A 51 6.28 7.58 3.44
CA VAL A 51 6.10 9.04 3.41
C VAL A 51 6.56 9.68 4.72
N ILE A 52 6.18 9.11 5.87
CA ILE A 52 6.57 9.65 7.18
C ILE A 52 8.09 9.56 7.39
N THR A 53 8.67 8.40 7.08
CA THR A 53 10.09 8.13 7.39
C THR A 53 11.03 8.91 6.46
N GLN A 54 10.63 9.13 5.21
CA GLN A 54 11.47 9.78 4.20
C GLN A 54 11.03 11.23 3.90
N LYS A 55 10.08 11.80 4.66
CA LYS A 55 9.49 13.12 4.36
C LYS A 55 10.57 14.20 4.29
N ASP A 56 11.45 14.28 5.28
CA ASP A 56 12.39 15.40 5.42
C ASP A 56 13.45 15.31 4.32
N PHE A 57 14.00 14.11 4.11
CA PHE A 57 14.93 13.83 3.02
C PHE A 57 14.32 14.13 1.64
N MET A 58 13.08 13.71 1.39
CA MET A 58 12.39 13.98 0.13
C MET A 58 12.01 15.45 -0.02
N PHE A 59 11.71 16.16 1.06
CA PHE A 59 11.41 17.59 1.00
C PHE A 59 12.62 18.38 0.53
N ASP A 60 13.81 18.06 1.06
CA ASP A 60 15.06 18.77 0.77
C ASP A 60 15.65 18.41 -0.61
N ASN A 61 15.48 17.16 -1.07
CA ASN A 61 16.16 16.67 -2.27
C ASN A 61 15.22 16.38 -3.46
N PHE A 62 13.93 16.11 -3.20
CA PHE A 62 13.00 15.52 -4.16
C PHE A 62 11.54 16.04 -3.97
N THR A 63 11.36 17.34 -3.77
CA THR A 63 10.08 17.92 -3.33
C THR A 63 8.88 17.56 -4.23
N ASN A 64 9.07 17.55 -5.55
CA ASN A 64 8.02 17.14 -6.49
C ASN A 64 7.58 15.68 -6.29
N TYR A 65 8.53 14.79 -6.00
CA TYR A 65 8.24 13.39 -5.73
C TYR A 65 7.51 13.22 -4.40
N LEU A 66 7.86 14.00 -3.38
CA LEU A 66 7.12 14.01 -2.10
C LEU A 66 5.64 14.33 -2.31
N TYR A 67 5.32 15.38 -3.08
CA TYR A 67 3.93 15.70 -3.40
C TYR A 67 3.24 14.58 -4.17
N GLY A 68 3.95 13.94 -5.11
CA GLY A 68 3.46 12.74 -5.80
C GLY A 68 3.11 11.61 -4.84
N PHE A 69 3.97 11.34 -3.85
CA PHE A 69 3.72 10.33 -2.82
C PHE A 69 2.58 10.71 -1.87
N ILE A 70 2.40 11.99 -1.56
CA ILE A 70 1.26 12.46 -0.76
C ILE A 70 -0.06 12.24 -1.53
N VAL A 71 -0.10 12.57 -2.82
CA VAL A 71 -1.27 12.30 -3.66
C VAL A 71 -1.53 10.79 -3.75
N LEU A 72 -0.48 9.98 -3.94
CA LEU A 72 -0.60 8.52 -3.93
C LEU A 72 -1.16 8.00 -2.60
N LEU A 73 -0.71 8.53 -1.47
CA LEU A 73 -1.22 8.16 -0.16
C LEU A 73 -2.71 8.47 -0.02
N LEU A 74 -3.16 9.66 -0.45
CA LEU A 74 -4.57 10.05 -0.44
C LEU A 74 -5.43 9.14 -1.34
N LEU A 75 -4.92 8.83 -2.54
CA LEU A 75 -5.57 7.87 -3.45
C LEU A 75 -5.69 6.49 -2.80
N MET A 76 -4.65 6.04 -2.09
CA MET A 76 -4.67 4.73 -1.43
C MET A 76 -5.65 4.68 -0.24
N TYR A 77 -5.82 5.78 0.51
CA TYR A 77 -6.90 5.88 1.49
C TYR A 77 -8.26 5.69 0.81
N PHE A 78 -8.51 6.39 -0.29
CA PHE A 78 -9.77 6.26 -1.04
C PHE A 78 -9.98 4.83 -1.55
N VAL A 79 -8.96 4.22 -2.16
CA VAL A 79 -9.02 2.83 -2.67
C VAL A 79 -9.31 1.85 -1.54
N PHE A 80 -8.64 2.00 -0.39
CA PHE A 80 -8.87 1.14 0.78
C PHE A 80 -10.31 1.26 1.28
N PHE A 81 -10.81 2.48 1.53
CA PHE A 81 -12.18 2.67 2.02
C PHE A 81 -13.23 2.19 1.03
N ARG A 82 -13.02 2.41 -0.28
CA ARG A 82 -13.91 1.88 -1.33
C ARG A 82 -13.94 0.35 -1.30
N SER A 83 -12.77 -0.29 -1.22
CA SER A 83 -12.65 -1.75 -1.16
C SER A 83 -13.33 -2.31 0.09
N LEU A 84 -13.12 -1.68 1.25
CA LEU A 84 -13.71 -2.06 2.52
C LEU A 84 -15.23 -1.92 2.49
N TYR A 85 -15.75 -0.80 1.99
CA TYR A 85 -17.18 -0.57 1.83
C TYR A 85 -17.82 -1.62 0.93
N SER A 86 -17.19 -1.94 -0.21
CA SER A 86 -17.68 -2.97 -1.12
C SER A 86 -17.80 -4.32 -0.42
N TYR A 87 -16.76 -4.73 0.32
CA TYR A 87 -16.76 -5.99 1.06
C TYR A 87 -17.86 -6.05 2.12
N ILE A 88 -18.03 -4.98 2.91
CA ILE A 88 -19.07 -4.90 3.95
C ILE A 88 -20.46 -5.00 3.30
N LYS A 89 -20.69 -4.28 2.21
CA LYS A 89 -21.97 -4.30 1.49
C LYS A 89 -22.30 -5.70 0.97
N THR A 90 -21.34 -6.40 0.36
CA THR A 90 -21.53 -7.78 -0.14
C THR A 90 -21.88 -8.77 0.98
N LYS A 91 -21.45 -8.52 2.22
CA LYS A 91 -21.76 -9.37 3.39
C LYS A 91 -23.02 -9.00 4.15
N ALA A 92 -23.50 -7.77 4.00
CA ALA A 92 -24.72 -7.29 4.64
C ALA A 92 -25.99 -7.61 3.84
N THR A 93 -25.86 -8.10 2.60
CA THR A 93 -26.96 -8.53 1.71
C THR A 93 -27.00 -10.04 1.65
#